data_AF-A0A558AU49-F1
#
_entry.id   AF-A0A558AU49-F1
#
_cell.length_a   1.000
_cell.length_b   1.000
_cell.length_c   1.000
_cell.angle_alpha   90.00
_cell.angle_beta   90.00
_cell.angle_gamma   90.00
#
_symmetry.space_group_name_H-M   'P 1'
#
loop_
_entity.id
_entity.type
_entity.pdbx_description
1 polymer ?
#
loop_
_entity_poly.entity_id
_entity_poly.type
_entity_poly.pdbx_seq_one_letter_code
_entity_poly.pdbx_strand_id
1 'polypeptide(L)'
;MMNIPIRKYLICDNQFRVFAISKDQTGTFSIEEDIAYASAFTTMLLSQEERITFNFKNENSNCFLYIDSFSQGNCFYRLPLGEASVLGTKLFVTKSKLKNFGASYNSIMQFHEFDILKNISSYYKESEQMELSFIENDKCILMIQPLPFFEETQYHYIMEELNAFQGDEERYLSKEYLVETIQVKVLKQ
;
A
#
# COMPACT_ATOMS: atom_id res chain seq x y z
N MET A 1 -11.98 9.67 -10.74
CA MET A 1 -10.56 9.42 -11.05
C MET A 1 -9.74 10.33 -10.15
N MET A 2 -8.79 9.76 -9.42
CA MET A 2 -7.87 10.50 -8.54
C MET A 2 -6.45 10.35 -9.09
N ASN A 3 -5.70 11.44 -9.18
CA ASN A 3 -4.27 11.42 -9.47
C ASN A 3 -3.53 11.66 -8.16
N ILE A 4 -2.79 10.67 -7.70
CA ILE A 4 -2.17 10.66 -6.37
C ILE A 4 -0.67 10.88 -6.53
N PRO A 5 -0.12 12.02 -6.05
CA PRO A 5 1.32 12.24 -6.01
C PRO A 5 1.94 11.41 -4.87
N ILE A 6 2.90 10.56 -5.21
CA ILE A 6 3.68 9.77 -4.25
C ILE A 6 5.10 10.29 -4.24
N ARG A 7 5.57 10.78 -3.10
CA ARG A 7 6.98 11.16 -2.90
C ARG A 7 7.75 9.96 -2.41
N LYS A 8 8.85 9.64 -3.09
CA LYS A 8 9.72 8.50 -2.76
C LYS A 8 11.01 9.00 -2.15
N TYR A 9 11.34 8.46 -0.99
CA TYR A 9 12.55 8.79 -0.25
C TYR A 9 13.42 7.55 -0.05
N LEU A 10 14.72 7.78 0.05
CA LEU A 10 15.68 6.80 0.57
C LEU A 10 16.34 7.42 1.80
N ILE A 11 16.14 6.80 2.95
CA ILE A 11 16.64 7.28 4.24
C ILE A 11 17.64 6.30 4.82
N CYS A 12 18.39 6.74 5.84
CA CYS A 12 19.29 5.88 6.61
C CYS A 12 20.28 5.13 5.70
N ASP A 13 21.09 5.88 4.97
CA ASP A 13 22.08 5.36 4.00
C ASP A 13 21.48 4.41 2.95
N ASN A 14 20.24 4.70 2.53
CA ASN A 14 19.47 3.94 1.55
C ASN A 14 19.05 2.54 2.03
N GLN A 15 19.00 2.29 3.34
CA GLN A 15 18.49 1.03 3.87
C GLN A 15 16.97 0.95 3.86
N PHE A 16 16.27 2.08 3.79
CA PHE A 16 14.81 2.11 3.79
C PHE A 16 14.28 2.94 2.64
N ARG A 17 13.29 2.37 1.95
CA ARG A 17 12.49 3.06 0.95
C ARG A 17 11.19 3.50 1.60
N VAL A 18 10.93 4.81 1.60
CA VAL A 18 9.69 5.38 2.14
C VAL A 18 8.91 6.03 1.02
N PHE A 19 7.61 5.71 0.94
CA PHE A 19 6.67 6.36 0.04
C PHE A 19 5.69 7.16 0.87
N ALA A 20 5.51 8.43 0.54
CA ALA A 20 4.63 9.34 1.27
C ALA A 20 3.55 9.90 0.34
N ILE A 21 2.31 9.86 0.81
CA ILE A 21 1.17 10.55 0.21
C ILE A 21 0.71 11.60 1.22
N SER A 22 0.70 12.87 0.79
CA SER A 22 0.07 13.94 1.56
C SER A 22 -1.43 13.83 1.46
N LYS A 23 -2.12 14.10 2.56
CA LYS A 23 -3.57 14.18 2.64
C LYS A 23 -3.95 15.65 2.49
N ASP A 24 -4.75 15.96 1.48
CA ASP A 24 -5.17 17.33 1.18
C ASP A 24 -6.18 17.90 2.20
N GLN A 25 -6.76 17.05 3.06
CA GLN A 25 -7.78 17.42 4.05
C GLN A 25 -7.44 16.87 5.43
N THR A 26 -7.63 17.69 6.47
CA THR A 26 -7.53 17.29 7.87
C THR A 26 -8.87 16.68 8.33
N GLY A 27 -8.91 15.39 8.68
CA GLY A 27 -10.12 14.74 9.20
C GLY A 27 -10.10 13.21 9.07
N THR A 28 -11.18 12.53 9.49
CA THR A 28 -11.38 11.10 9.29
C THR A 28 -11.62 10.77 7.81
N PHE A 29 -10.77 9.90 7.26
CA PHE A 29 -10.80 9.48 5.86
C PHE A 29 -12.02 8.63 5.54
N SER A 30 -12.48 8.77 4.30
CA SER A 30 -13.42 7.80 3.75
C SER A 30 -12.69 6.50 3.42
N ILE A 31 -13.37 5.37 3.57
CA ILE A 31 -12.82 4.06 3.17
C ILE A 31 -12.37 4.05 1.70
N GLU A 32 -12.98 4.89 0.84
CA GLU A 32 -12.60 5.03 -0.56
C GLU A 32 -11.23 5.69 -0.74
N GLU A 33 -10.84 6.62 0.13
CA GLU A 33 -9.51 7.22 0.13
C GLU A 33 -8.46 6.22 0.58
N ASP A 34 -8.72 5.43 1.62
CA ASP A 34 -7.81 4.37 2.08
C ASP A 34 -7.60 3.32 0.98
N ILE A 35 -8.67 2.94 0.30
CA ILE A 35 -8.61 2.09 -0.89
C ILE A 35 -7.75 2.74 -1.98
N ALA A 36 -7.94 4.02 -2.27
CA ALA A 36 -7.18 4.71 -3.29
C ALA A 36 -5.68 4.82 -2.94
N TYR A 37 -5.35 5.11 -1.68
CA TYR A 37 -3.96 5.20 -1.21
C TYR A 37 -3.27 3.84 -1.19
N ALA A 38 -3.93 2.80 -0.65
CA ALA A 38 -3.39 1.45 -0.64
C ALA A 38 -3.16 0.90 -2.06
N SER A 39 -4.09 1.21 -2.97
CA SER A 39 -3.98 0.94 -4.41
C SER A 39 -2.76 1.62 -5.04
N ALA A 40 -2.55 2.89 -4.71
CA ALA A 40 -1.45 3.67 -5.24
C ALA A 40 -0.09 3.17 -4.72
N PHE A 41 0.00 2.83 -3.44
CA PHE A 41 1.18 2.23 -2.84
C PHE A 41 1.54 0.86 -3.43
N THR A 42 0.54 -0.01 -3.58
CA THR A 42 0.71 -1.32 -4.23
C THR A 42 1.36 -1.17 -5.59
N THR A 43 0.94 -0.16 -6.36
CA THR A 43 1.49 0.12 -7.69
C THR A 43 2.99 0.40 -7.65
N MET A 44 3.49 1.05 -6.59
CA MET A 44 4.93 1.36 -6.41
C MET A 44 5.78 0.15 -6.04
N LEU A 45 5.16 -0.94 -5.55
CA LEU A 45 5.85 -2.16 -5.17
C LEU A 45 6.05 -3.13 -6.34
N LEU A 46 5.38 -2.89 -7.47
CA LEU A 46 5.43 -3.76 -8.64
C LEU A 46 6.72 -3.54 -9.43
N SER A 47 7.34 -4.64 -9.84
CA SER A 47 8.43 -4.58 -10.81
C SER A 47 7.89 -4.25 -12.20
N GLN A 48 8.80 -3.88 -13.10
CA GLN A 48 8.42 -3.54 -14.47
C GLN A 48 7.57 -4.66 -15.12
N GLU A 49 6.49 -4.24 -15.78
CA GLU A 49 5.53 -5.10 -16.46
C GLU A 49 4.80 -6.08 -15.51
N GLU A 50 4.65 -5.76 -14.22
CA GLU A 50 3.80 -6.51 -13.30
C GLU A 50 2.41 -5.90 -13.13
N ARG A 51 1.50 -6.78 -12.74
CA ARG A 51 0.15 -6.48 -12.28
C ARG A 51 -0.12 -7.30 -11.02
N ILE A 52 -0.85 -6.71 -10.07
CA ILE A 52 -1.39 -7.43 -8.92
C ILE A 52 -2.86 -7.07 -8.72
N THR A 53 -3.64 -8.10 -8.43
CA THR A 53 -5.06 -7.99 -8.14
C THR A 53 -5.31 -8.44 -6.71
N PHE A 54 -6.00 -7.63 -5.93
CA PHE A 54 -6.54 -7.99 -4.62
C PHE A 54 -8.06 -8.11 -4.71
N ASN A 55 -8.60 -9.24 -4.29
CA ASN A 55 -10.03 -9.51 -4.27
C ASN A 55 -10.44 -9.92 -2.85
N PHE A 56 -11.04 -8.97 -2.14
CA PHE A 56 -11.56 -9.14 -0.80
C PHE A 56 -12.99 -9.68 -0.85
N LYS A 57 -13.21 -10.76 -0.12
CA LYS A 57 -14.49 -11.45 -0.02
C LYS A 57 -14.88 -11.60 1.44
N ASN A 58 -16.18 -11.52 1.73
CA ASN A 58 -16.69 -11.82 3.06
C ASN A 58 -16.80 -13.34 3.28
N GLU A 59 -17.29 -13.74 4.45
CA GLU A 59 -17.51 -15.13 4.83
C GLU A 59 -18.37 -15.93 3.82
N ASN A 60 -19.34 -15.26 3.18
CA ASN A 60 -20.23 -15.82 2.17
C ASN A 60 -19.59 -15.87 0.77
N SER A 61 -18.30 -15.55 0.65
CA SER A 61 -17.54 -15.48 -0.60
C SER A 61 -18.05 -14.43 -1.59
N ASN A 62 -18.84 -13.46 -1.13
CA ASN A 62 -19.23 -12.30 -1.93
C ASN A 62 -18.07 -11.32 -1.95
N CYS A 63 -17.63 -10.93 -3.14
CA CYS A 63 -16.62 -9.90 -3.33
C CYS A 63 -17.20 -8.54 -2.94
N PHE A 64 -16.56 -7.87 -1.98
CA PHE A 64 -16.94 -6.53 -1.54
C PHE A 64 -15.89 -5.48 -1.89
N LEU A 65 -14.67 -5.89 -2.26
CA LEU A 65 -13.66 -4.98 -2.75
C LEU A 65 -12.74 -5.70 -3.73
N TYR A 66 -12.51 -5.06 -4.87
CA TYR A 66 -11.58 -5.50 -5.89
C TYR A 66 -10.62 -4.36 -6.19
N ILE A 67 -9.31 -4.62 -6.16
CA ILE A 67 -8.25 -3.66 -6.50
C ILE A 67 -7.37 -4.30 -7.56
N ASP A 68 -6.98 -3.54 -8.56
CA ASP A 68 -6.17 -3.99 -9.66
C ASP A 68 -5.09 -2.96 -10.00
N SER A 69 -3.84 -3.26 -9.67
CA SER A 69 -2.70 -2.35 -9.73
C SER A 69 -1.70 -2.78 -10.80
N PHE A 70 -1.13 -1.80 -11.51
CA PHE A 70 -0.24 -2.01 -12.65
C PHE A 70 1.05 -1.20 -12.48
N SER A 71 2.19 -1.82 -12.74
CA SER A 71 3.53 -1.20 -12.61
C SER A 71 3.73 0.12 -13.36
N GLN A 72 2.89 0.44 -14.36
CA GLN A 72 2.94 1.71 -15.08
C GLN A 72 2.19 2.88 -14.38
N GLY A 73 1.88 2.77 -13.09
CA GLY A 73 1.25 3.87 -12.34
C GLY A 73 -0.27 3.97 -12.55
N ASN A 74 -0.94 2.88 -12.94
CA ASN A 74 -2.38 2.85 -13.07
C ASN A 74 -2.97 1.83 -12.09
N CYS A 75 -4.08 2.20 -11.46
CA CYS A 75 -4.84 1.30 -10.62
C CYS A 75 -6.34 1.52 -10.79
N PHE A 76 -7.10 0.43 -10.63
CA PHE A 76 -8.54 0.43 -10.61
C PHE A 76 -9.04 -0.21 -9.33
N TYR A 77 -10.15 0.28 -8.80
CA TYR A 77 -10.86 -0.44 -7.75
C TYR A 77 -12.36 -0.45 -8.02
N ARG A 78 -13.02 -1.49 -7.52
CA ARG A 78 -14.48 -1.62 -7.50
C ARG A 78 -14.92 -1.91 -6.08
N LEU A 79 -15.86 -1.11 -5.61
CA LEU A 79 -16.54 -1.27 -4.33
C LEU A 79 -18.03 -1.53 -4.63
N PRO A 80 -18.47 -2.79 -4.77
CA PRO A 80 -19.86 -3.10 -5.06
C PRO A 80 -20.79 -2.56 -3.98
N LEU A 81 -21.95 -2.03 -4.39
CA LEU A 81 -22.96 -1.47 -3.48
C LEU A 81 -23.43 -2.54 -2.47
N GLY A 82 -23.19 -2.29 -1.19
CA GLY A 82 -23.62 -3.12 -0.07
C GLY A 82 -22.71 -2.89 1.13
N GLU A 83 -23.27 -2.93 2.35
CA GLU A 83 -22.46 -2.87 3.57
C GLU A 83 -21.45 -4.02 3.54
N ALA A 84 -20.16 -3.68 3.45
CA ALA A 84 -19.10 -4.66 3.57
C ALA A 84 -19.25 -5.32 4.94
N SER A 85 -19.55 -6.62 4.99
CA SER A 85 -19.39 -7.35 6.24
C SER A 85 -17.91 -7.27 6.59
N VAL A 86 -17.61 -6.51 7.64
CA VAL A 86 -16.26 -6.22 8.12
C VAL A 86 -15.66 -7.44 8.85
N LEU A 87 -16.49 -8.45 9.13
CA LEU A 87 -16.12 -9.68 9.83
C LEU A 87 -15.91 -10.85 8.86
N GLY A 88 -14.83 -11.60 9.06
CA GLY A 88 -14.52 -12.82 8.29
C GLY A 88 -14.08 -12.52 6.86
N THR A 89 -12.95 -11.82 6.72
CA THR A 89 -12.42 -11.37 5.42
C THR A 89 -11.48 -12.42 4.81
N LYS A 90 -11.72 -12.80 3.56
CA LYS A 90 -10.79 -13.59 2.75
C LYS A 90 -10.20 -12.71 1.65
N LEU A 91 -8.87 -12.67 1.58
CA LEU A 91 -8.12 -11.94 0.57
C LEU A 91 -7.57 -12.91 -0.46
N PHE A 92 -8.04 -12.81 -1.71
CA PHE A 92 -7.50 -13.54 -2.84
C PHE A 92 -6.58 -12.61 -3.62
N VAL A 93 -5.33 -13.00 -3.81
CA VAL A 93 -4.32 -12.20 -4.50
C VAL A 93 -3.85 -12.93 -5.73
N THR A 94 -3.79 -12.22 -6.85
CA THR A 94 -3.20 -12.72 -8.10
C THR A 94 -2.13 -11.74 -8.55
N LYS A 95 -0.89 -12.21 -8.68
CA LYS A 95 0.24 -11.41 -9.22
C LYS A 95 0.73 -12.05 -10.51
N SER A 96 0.93 -11.23 -11.55
CA SER A 96 1.30 -11.70 -12.88
C SER A 96 2.24 -10.75 -13.63
N LYS A 97 2.97 -11.29 -14.59
CA LYS A 97 3.73 -10.52 -15.60
C LYS A 97 2.83 -10.24 -16.80
N LEU A 98 2.77 -8.98 -17.22
CA LEU A 98 1.94 -8.48 -18.32
C LEU A 98 2.48 -8.88 -19.70
N LYS A 99 3.80 -9.05 -19.83
CA LYS A 99 4.47 -9.48 -21.06
C LYS A 99 4.91 -10.94 -20.93
N ASN A 100 4.78 -11.69 -22.01
CA ASN A 100 5.20 -13.10 -22.17
C ASN A 100 4.39 -14.18 -21.43
N PHE A 101 3.05 -14.08 -21.32
CA PHE A 101 2.20 -15.11 -20.67
C PHE A 101 2.88 -15.71 -19.41
N GLY A 102 3.52 -14.85 -18.63
CA GLY A 102 4.41 -15.27 -17.56
C GLY A 102 3.61 -15.93 -16.44
N ALA A 103 4.31 -16.70 -15.61
CA ALA A 103 3.72 -17.36 -14.45
C ALA A 103 2.85 -16.38 -13.64
N SER A 104 1.58 -16.72 -13.47
CA SER A 104 0.71 -16.10 -12.48
C SER A 104 0.80 -16.88 -11.20
N TYR A 105 1.04 -16.20 -10.09
CA TYR A 105 0.94 -16.80 -8.76
C TYR A 105 -0.34 -16.29 -8.07
N ASN A 106 -0.94 -17.16 -7.26
CA ASN A 106 -2.12 -16.85 -6.49
C ASN A 106 -1.86 -17.13 -5.00
N SER A 107 -2.29 -16.21 -4.14
CA SER A 107 -2.31 -16.37 -2.69
C SER A 107 -3.73 -16.22 -2.16
N ILE A 108 -4.02 -16.89 -1.05
CA ILE A 108 -5.28 -16.74 -0.32
C ILE A 108 -4.93 -16.54 1.15
N MET A 109 -5.42 -15.46 1.73
CA MET A 109 -5.26 -15.14 3.15
C MET A 109 -6.62 -14.98 3.81
N GLN A 110 -6.66 -15.19 5.12
CA GLN A 110 -7.87 -15.05 5.90
C GLN A 110 -7.61 -14.17 7.12
N PHE A 111 -8.48 -13.18 7.32
CA PHE A 111 -8.42 -12.20 8.38
C PHE A 111 -9.74 -12.18 9.15
N HIS A 112 -9.66 -11.91 10.45
CA HIS A 112 -10.84 -11.75 11.28
C HIS A 112 -11.63 -10.49 10.92
N GLU A 113 -10.91 -9.39 10.65
CA GLU A 113 -11.49 -8.09 10.31
C GLU A 113 -10.85 -7.52 9.05
N PHE A 114 -11.64 -6.72 8.32
CA PHE A 114 -11.14 -5.95 7.19
C PHE A 114 -10.44 -4.68 7.66
N ASP A 115 -9.16 -4.56 7.31
CA ASP A 115 -8.35 -3.36 7.44
C ASP A 115 -7.39 -3.37 6.24
N ILE A 116 -7.67 -2.54 5.25
CA ILE A 116 -7.01 -2.64 3.94
C ILE A 116 -5.49 -2.53 4.01
N LEU A 117 -4.97 -1.60 4.81
CA LEU A 117 -3.54 -1.38 4.94
C LEU A 117 -2.90 -2.56 5.66
N LYS A 118 -3.48 -3.02 6.77
CA LYS A 118 -2.97 -4.18 7.51
C LYS A 118 -3.05 -5.47 6.69
N ASN A 119 -4.16 -5.70 6.00
CA ASN A 119 -4.35 -6.90 5.20
C ASN A 119 -3.35 -6.94 4.03
N ILE A 120 -3.09 -5.80 3.35
CA ILE A 120 -2.10 -5.71 2.29
C ILE A 120 -0.67 -5.86 2.85
N SER A 121 -0.33 -5.24 3.98
CA SER A 121 0.99 -5.44 4.60
C SER A 121 1.22 -6.90 5.01
N SER A 122 0.21 -7.57 5.58
CA SER A 122 0.28 -9.00 5.90
C SER A 122 0.52 -9.85 4.66
N TYR A 123 -0.12 -9.54 3.53
CA TYR A 123 0.16 -10.22 2.26
C TYR A 123 1.63 -10.12 1.85
N TYR A 124 2.18 -8.91 1.82
CA TYR A 124 3.57 -8.73 1.42
C TYR A 124 4.53 -9.42 2.39
N LYS A 125 4.25 -9.38 3.69
CA LYS A 125 5.07 -10.06 4.70
C LYS A 125 5.02 -11.58 4.57
N GLU A 126 3.82 -12.15 4.52
CA GLU A 126 3.64 -13.61 4.60
C GLU A 126 3.82 -14.32 3.24
N SER A 127 3.40 -13.69 2.14
CA SER A 127 3.47 -14.29 0.80
C SER A 127 4.70 -13.86 -0.01
N GLU A 128 5.14 -12.61 0.12
CA GLU A 128 6.29 -12.07 -0.65
C GLU A 128 7.59 -11.98 0.18
N GLN A 129 7.55 -12.35 1.48
CA GLN A 129 8.66 -12.22 2.43
C GLN A 129 9.26 -10.80 2.44
N MET A 130 8.40 -9.80 2.24
CA MET A 130 8.77 -8.40 2.14
C MET A 130 8.15 -7.65 3.30
N GLU A 131 9.00 -7.20 4.23
CA GLU A 131 8.54 -6.38 5.34
C GLU A 131 7.99 -5.06 4.80
N LEU A 132 6.78 -4.71 5.22
CA LEU A 132 6.07 -3.53 4.78
C LEU A 132 5.26 -2.99 5.95
N SER A 133 5.49 -1.72 6.29
CA SER A 133 4.76 -1.05 7.36
C SER A 133 4.05 0.18 6.84
N PHE A 134 2.84 0.42 7.34
CA PHE A 134 2.09 1.63 7.08
C PHE A 134 2.01 2.46 8.36
N ILE A 135 2.25 3.77 8.22
CA ILE A 135 2.07 4.74 9.29
C ILE A 135 1.16 5.82 8.76
N GLU A 136 0.11 6.11 9.51
CA GLU A 136 -0.95 7.00 9.08
C GLU A 136 -1.26 8.04 10.15
N ASN A 137 -1.41 9.29 9.74
CA ASN A 137 -2.02 10.34 10.56
C ASN A 137 -2.91 11.24 9.72
N ASP A 138 -3.41 12.33 10.31
CA ASP A 138 -4.34 13.26 9.65
C ASP A 138 -3.75 14.00 8.44
N LYS A 139 -2.42 14.01 8.26
CA LYS A 139 -1.74 14.80 7.22
C LYS A 139 -1.04 13.95 6.17
N CYS A 140 -0.61 12.75 6.50
CA CYS A 140 0.03 11.86 5.54
C CYS A 140 -0.25 10.39 5.83
N ILE A 141 -0.05 9.58 4.80
CA ILE A 141 0.16 8.14 4.92
C ILE A 141 1.55 7.81 4.37
N LEU A 142 2.30 7.02 5.13
CA LEU A 142 3.64 6.56 4.82
C LEU A 142 3.60 5.05 4.63
N MET A 143 4.26 4.57 3.59
CA MET A 143 4.60 3.15 3.40
C MET A 143 6.11 3.00 3.49
N ILE A 144 6.57 2.21 4.44
CA ILE A 144 7.98 1.98 4.74
C ILE A 144 8.32 0.56 4.33
N GLN A 145 9.37 0.44 3.52
CA GLN A 145 9.90 -0.83 3.07
C GLN A 145 11.40 -0.88 3.36
N PRO A 146 11.85 -1.74 4.28
CA PRO A 146 13.26 -2.05 4.42
C PRO A 146 13.81 -2.70 3.14
N LEU A 147 15.00 -2.27 2.73
CA LEU A 147 15.76 -2.90 1.65
C LEU A 147 16.59 -4.07 2.19
N PRO A 148 17.05 -5.00 1.34
CA PRO A 148 17.88 -6.12 1.79
C PRO A 148 19.07 -5.64 2.64
N PHE A 149 19.37 -6.38 3.71
CA PHE A 149 20.47 -6.11 4.65
C PHE A 149 20.31 -4.83 5.50
N PHE A 150 19.07 -4.37 5.73
CA PHE A 150 18.80 -3.30 6.69
C PHE A 150 19.17 -3.70 8.13
N GLU A 151 19.51 -2.71 8.96
CA GLU A 151 19.74 -2.91 10.39
C GLU A 151 18.41 -2.93 11.16
N GLU A 152 18.08 -4.04 11.83
CA GLU A 152 16.83 -4.19 12.59
C GLU A 152 16.68 -3.14 13.70
N THR A 153 17.78 -2.79 14.39
CA THR A 153 17.75 -1.75 15.41
C THR A 153 17.35 -0.39 14.84
N GLN A 154 17.84 -0.06 13.64
CA GLN A 154 17.47 1.16 12.94
C GLN A 154 16.01 1.13 12.48
N TYR A 155 15.53 -0.03 12.03
CA TYR A 155 14.12 -0.21 11.68
C TYR A 155 13.20 0.04 12.88
N HIS A 156 13.49 -0.54 14.04
CA HIS A 156 12.71 -0.30 15.26
C HIS A 156 12.70 1.19 15.65
N TYR A 157 13.86 1.85 15.59
CA TYR A 157 13.97 3.28 15.87
C TYR A 157 13.13 4.13 14.92
N ILE A 158 13.22 3.89 13.60
CA ILE A 158 12.41 4.59 12.60
C ILE A 158 10.91 4.38 12.87
N MET A 159 10.51 3.15 13.16
CA MET A 159 9.11 2.84 13.43
C MET A 159 8.61 3.54 14.70
N GLU A 160 9.43 3.63 15.75
CA GLU A 160 9.08 4.36 16.97
C GLU A 160 8.97 5.87 16.72
N GLU A 161 9.96 6.47 16.05
CA GLU A 161 9.98 7.89 15.73
C GLU A 161 8.84 8.30 14.79
N LEU A 162 8.57 7.49 13.76
CA LEU A 162 7.49 7.76 12.82
C LEU A 162 6.12 7.41 13.41
N ASN A 163 6.00 6.52 14.41
CA ASN A 163 4.74 6.36 15.15
C ASN A 163 4.47 7.54 16.09
N ALA A 164 5.53 8.18 16.61
CA ALA A 164 5.43 9.42 17.39
C ALA A 164 5.09 10.66 16.51
N PHE A 165 4.93 10.49 15.21
CA PHE A 165 4.75 11.54 14.22
C PHE A 165 3.41 12.27 14.35
N GLN A 166 3.43 13.47 14.93
CA GLN A 166 2.29 14.41 14.99
C GLN A 166 2.30 15.48 13.88
N GLY A 167 2.77 15.12 12.67
CA GLY A 167 2.48 15.88 11.46
C GLY A 167 3.50 16.95 11.06
N ASP A 168 4.79 16.66 11.16
CA ASP A 168 5.85 17.50 10.57
C ASP A 168 6.82 16.65 9.72
N GLU A 169 6.42 16.37 8.46
CA GLU A 169 7.14 15.50 7.51
C GLU A 169 8.62 15.92 7.35
N GLU A 170 8.91 17.21 7.50
CA GLU A 170 10.22 17.80 7.20
C GLU A 170 11.33 17.36 8.16
N ARG A 171 11.01 16.83 9.35
CA ARG A 171 12.03 16.43 10.34
C ARG A 171 12.78 15.15 9.94
N TYR A 172 12.15 14.25 9.17
CA TYR A 172 12.75 12.96 8.78
C TYR A 172 12.68 12.69 7.26
N LEU A 173 11.75 13.31 6.56
CA LEU A 173 11.62 13.24 5.09
C LEU A 173 12.02 14.60 4.50
N SER A 174 13.27 14.99 4.76
CA SER A 174 13.84 16.21 4.21
C SER A 174 13.97 16.11 2.67
N LYS A 175 14.06 17.27 2.00
CA LYS A 175 14.27 17.31 0.54
C LYS A 175 15.55 16.63 0.09
N GLU A 176 16.54 16.45 0.97
CA GLU A 176 17.81 15.82 0.61
C GLU A 176 17.69 14.31 0.41
N TYR A 177 16.69 13.68 1.04
CA TYR A 177 16.38 12.26 0.91
C TYR A 177 15.35 11.97 -0.19
N LEU A 178 14.74 13.02 -0.77
CA LEU A 178 13.74 12.89 -1.82
C LEU A 178 14.40 12.43 -3.12
N VAL A 179 14.00 11.26 -3.60
CA VAL A 179 14.47 10.70 -4.88
C VAL A 179 13.64 11.23 -6.03
N GLU A 180 12.31 11.14 -5.93
CA GLU A 180 11.38 11.50 -7.00
C GLU A 180 9.95 11.68 -6.48
N THR A 181 9.10 12.30 -7.30
CA THR A 181 7.64 12.32 -7.12
C THR A 181 6.97 11.62 -8.30
N ILE A 182 6.22 10.56 -8.02
CA ILE A 182 5.57 9.69 -9.00
C ILE A 182 4.08 9.98 -8.99
N GLN A 183 3.45 10.03 -10.17
CA GLN A 183 2.00 10.21 -10.30
C GLN A 183 1.33 8.85 -10.53
N VAL A 184 0.40 8.48 -9.65
CA VAL A 184 -0.40 7.27 -9.81
C VAL A 184 -1.85 7.63 -10.09
N LYS A 185 -2.42 7.04 -11.14
CA LYS A 185 -3.83 7.23 -11.52
C LYS A 185 -4.68 6.14 -10.90
N VAL A 186 -5.64 6.52 -10.08
CA VAL A 186 -6.59 5.60 -9.44
C VAL A 186 -8.00 5.87 -9.96
N LEU A 187 -8.63 4.84 -10.52
CA LEU A 187 -9.98 4.91 -11.09
C LEU A 187 -10.94 3.97 -10.35
N LYS A 188 -11.98 4.54 -9.73
CA LYS A 188 -13.16 3.80 -9.28
C LYS A 188 -13.98 3.35 -10.48
N GLN A 189 -14.34 2.06 -10.53
CA GLN A 189 -15.20 1.43 -11.54
C GLN A 189 -16.59 1.10 -10.99
#